data_AF-A0A7Y6RD14-F1
#
_entry.id   AF-A0A7Y6RD14-F1
#
_cell.length_a   1.000
_cell.length_b   1.000
_cell.length_c   1.000
_cell.angle_alpha   90.00
_cell.angle_beta   90.00
_cell.angle_gamma   90.00
#
_symmetry.space_group_name_H-M   'P 1'
#
loop_
_entity.id
_entity.type
_entity.pdbx_description
1 polymer ?
#
loop_
_entity_poly.entity_id
_entity_poly.type
_entity_poly.pdbx_seq_one_letter_code
_entity_poly.pdbx_strand_id
1 'polypeptide(L)' 'MASCEAAIFHLNQRGNGRLDGDNDGMPCESICR' A
#
# COMPACT_ATOMS: atom_id res chain seq x y z
N MET A 1 -3.72 -3.94 -7.13
CA MET A 1 -2.75 -2.92 -7.62
C MET A 1 -1.76 -3.61 -8.53
N ALA A 2 -1.31 -2.97 -9.61
CA ALA A 2 -0.37 -3.58 -10.55
C ALA A 2 1.11 -3.45 -10.12
N SER A 3 1.43 -2.48 -9.27
CA SER A 3 2.79 -2.19 -8.80
C SER A 3 2.78 -1.63 -7.38
N CYS A 4 3.90 -1.82 -6.66
CA CYS A 4 4.09 -1.29 -5.31
C CYS A 4 3.93 0.24 -5.24
N GLU A 5 4.52 0.97 -6.20
CA GLU A 5 4.39 2.43 -6.32
C GLU A 5 2.93 2.91 -6.40
N ALA A 6 2.08 2.20 -7.13
CA ALA A 6 0.66 2.52 -7.24
C ALA A 6 -0.06 2.22 -5.91
N ALA A 7 0.31 1.15 -5.22
CA ALA A 7 -0.22 0.83 -3.90
C ALA A 7 0.15 1.91 -2.87
N ILE A 8 1.41 2.36 -2.85
CA ILE A 8 1.91 3.45 -1.99
C ILE A 8 1.20 4.76 -2.28
N PHE A 9 1.05 5.11 -3.56
CA PHE A 9 0.30 6.29 -3.96
C PHE A 9 -1.16 6.23 -3.47
N HIS A 10 -1.81 5.06 -3.60
CA HIS A 10 -3.17 4.88 -3.10
C HIS A 10 -3.26 4.89 -1.57
N LEU A 11 -2.29 4.32 -0.85
CA LEU A 11 -2.22 4.38 0.61
C LEU A 11 -2.11 5.83 1.09
N ASN A 12 -1.13 6.57 0.56
CA ASN A 12 -0.88 7.96 0.94
C ASN A 12 -2.01 8.90 0.52
N GLN A 13 -2.58 8.71 -0.68
CA GLN A 13 -3.54 9.66 -1.24
C GLN A 13 -4.99 9.40 -0.81
N ARG A 14 -5.37 8.13 -0.60
CA ARG A 14 -6.71 7.78 -0.10
C ARG A 14 -6.75 7.53 1.41
N GLY A 15 -5.61 7.58 2.10
CA GLY A 15 -5.54 7.25 3.54
C GLY A 15 -6.02 5.83 3.81
N ASN A 16 -5.81 4.94 2.86
CA ASN A 16 -6.49 3.66 2.82
C ASN A 16 -5.67 2.63 3.62
N GLY A 17 -5.58 2.85 4.93
CA GLY A 17 -4.81 2.01 5.89
C GLY A 17 -5.24 0.55 5.95
N ARG A 18 -6.28 0.16 5.20
CA ARG A 18 -6.60 -1.25 4.93
C ARG A 18 -5.63 -1.91 3.95
N LEU A 19 -4.90 -1.13 3.16
CA LEU A 19 -3.87 -1.61 2.25
C LEU A 19 -2.58 -1.94 3.00
N ASP A 20 -2.33 -1.20 4.08
CA ASP A 20 -1.19 -1.33 4.98
C ASP A 20 -1.66 -2.08 6.23
N GLY A 21 -1.70 -3.41 6.12
CA GLY A 21 -2.34 -4.28 7.10
C GLY A 21 -1.63 -4.29 8.46
N ASP A 22 -0.33 -4.05 8.46
CA ASP A 22 0.58 -4.01 9.60
C ASP A 22 1.00 -2.59 9.99
N ASN A 23 0.57 -1.57 9.22
CA ASN A 23 0.81 -0.15 9.49
C ASN A 23 2.31 0.21 9.45
N ASP A 24 3.06 -0.48 8.60
CA ASP A 24 4.51 -0.27 8.40
C ASP A 24 4.80 0.79 7.32
N GLY A 25 3.76 1.25 6.62
CA GLY A 25 3.84 2.20 5.51
C GLY A 25 3.99 1.56 4.13
N MET A 26 4.03 0.22 4.04
CA MET A 26 4.11 -0.56 2.81
C MET A 26 2.77 -1.27 2.53
N PRO A 27 1.97 -0.75 1.59
CA PRO A 27 0.70 -1.34 1.27
C PRO A 27 0.86 -2.60 0.42
N CYS A 28 0.07 -3.61 0.75
CA CYS A 28 -0.04 -4.87 0.01
C CYS A 28 1.32 -5.56 -0.16
N GLU A 29 1.80 -6.17 0.94
CA GLU A 29 3.08 -6.89 1.02
C GLU A 29 3.30 -7.92 -0.10
N SER A 30 2.22 -8.50 -0.64
CA SER A 30 2.26 -9.41 -1.79
C SER A 30 2.67 -8.75 -3.12
N ILE A 31 2.62 -7.42 -3.21
CA ILE A 31 2.93 -6.61 -4.41
C ILE A 31 4.25 -5.86 -4.25
N CYS A 32 4.60 -5.48 -3.00
CA CYS A 32 5.83 -4.77 -2.67
C CYS A 32 7.02 -5.68 -2.29
N ARG A 33 6.90 -7.00 -2.49
CA ARG A 33 7.96 -7.97 -2.20
C ARG A 33 9.05 -8.00 -3.26
#